data_AF-A0AA86SP10-F1
#
_entry.id   AF-A0AA86SP10-F1
#
_cell.length_a   1.000
_cell.length_b   1.000
_cell.length_c   1.000
_cell.angle_alpha   90.00
_cell.angle_beta   90.00
_cell.angle_gamma   90.00
#
_symmetry.space_group_name_H-M   'P 1'
#
loop_
_entity.id
_entity.type
_entity.pdbx_description
1 polymer ?
#
loop_
_entity_poly.entity_id
_entity_poly.type
_entity_poly.pdbx_seq_one_letter_code
_entity_poly.pdbx_strand_id
1 'polypeptide(L)'
;MSPLYNSRMTQTELVKSTPGVERLAVFDTGSDLSWVQCSPCKTCYPQDAPLFDPTQSSTYVDVACDSQACTLIPQNQRDCTNSRQCIYLHQYGASSITIGKLGSDTISFGSTSMGQGATFPKSVFGVVSSTSTGKLKFGNHPTQAATNGVVSTPFMINPFLPSFYLLNLEGISIGQKKVLTGQTGGNIIIDSVPILTHLEQRIYADFMSSVKEVFKVEAAEDAPTQFEFCVRNPSNMKLPPFVLHFTGADVVLNPNNLFIVVDNNMVCMTVVPTTGISIFGNWAQVDFQVERKKLLLLLPIAAAINCLTLSS
;
A
#
# COMPACT_ATOMS: atom_id res chain seq x y z
N MET A 1 -8.09 -15.10 8.33
CA MET A 1 -6.86 -14.58 7.69
C MET A 1 -6.29 -15.69 6.82
N SER A 2 -5.98 -15.41 5.55
CA SER A 2 -5.57 -16.43 4.58
C SER A 2 -4.06 -16.72 4.65
N PRO A 3 -3.58 -17.93 4.29
CA PRO A 3 -2.18 -18.34 4.47
C PRO A 3 -1.12 -17.51 3.73
N LEU A 4 -1.51 -16.70 2.74
CA LEU A 4 -0.62 -15.82 1.98
C LEU A 4 -0.11 -14.60 2.77
N TYR A 5 -0.65 -14.30 3.96
CA TYR A 5 -0.22 -13.18 4.79
C TYR A 5 1.12 -13.44 5.52
N ASN A 6 2.02 -14.18 4.87
CA ASN A 6 3.27 -14.66 5.45
C ASN A 6 4.46 -13.77 5.06
N SER A 7 4.68 -12.73 5.86
CA SER A 7 5.94 -12.02 6.19
C SER A 7 6.88 -11.48 5.09
N ARG A 8 6.95 -12.02 3.88
CA ARG A 8 8.03 -11.72 2.90
C ARG A 8 7.73 -10.62 1.88
N MET A 9 6.51 -10.07 1.84
CA MET A 9 5.97 -9.39 0.65
C MET A 9 5.39 -7.98 0.85
N THR A 10 5.55 -7.38 2.03
CA THR A 10 5.07 -6.01 2.34
C THR A 10 6.23 -5.02 2.33
N GLN A 11 6.02 -3.78 1.86
CA GLN A 11 6.99 -2.69 2.01
C GLN A 11 6.94 -2.12 3.44
N THR A 12 8.12 -1.95 4.04
CA THR A 12 8.28 -2.02 5.50
C THR A 12 9.57 -1.33 5.94
N GLU A 13 9.53 -0.38 6.90
CA GLU A 13 10.63 0.57 7.12
C GLU A 13 10.90 0.95 8.60
N LEU A 14 12.17 0.95 9.03
CA LEU A 14 12.58 0.96 10.45
C LEU A 14 12.41 2.33 11.11
N VAL A 15 11.73 2.34 12.26
CA VAL A 15 11.28 3.57 12.93
C VAL A 15 11.81 3.65 14.34
N LYS A 16 12.34 4.81 14.74
CA LYS A 16 12.69 5.07 16.14
C LYS A 16 11.71 6.07 16.75
N SER A 17 10.89 5.59 17.68
CA SER A 17 10.00 6.39 18.52
C SER A 17 10.70 6.83 19.81
N THR A 18 10.32 7.96 20.40
CA THR A 18 10.77 8.32 21.75
C THR A 18 10.08 7.42 22.79
N PRO A 19 10.78 6.85 23.79
CA PRO A 19 12.22 6.94 24.06
C PRO A 19 12.99 5.80 23.36
N GLY A 20 13.61 6.10 22.22
CA GLY A 20 14.54 5.21 21.52
C GLY A 20 14.02 3.83 21.06
N VAL A 21 12.73 3.51 21.20
CA VAL A 21 12.20 2.17 20.85
C VAL A 21 12.04 2.06 19.35
N GLU A 22 12.69 1.04 18.78
CA GLU A 22 12.60 0.68 17.36
C GLU A 22 11.32 -0.12 17.07
N ARG A 23 10.61 0.22 16.00
CA ARG A 23 9.21 -0.19 15.75
C ARG A 23 8.90 -0.65 14.33
N LEU A 24 7.80 -1.41 14.27
CA LEU A 24 7.32 -2.30 13.22
C LEU A 24 5.81 -1.99 12.92
N ALA A 25 5.41 -1.94 11.64
CA ALA A 25 4.10 -1.66 11.01
C ALA A 25 4.27 -1.81 9.46
N VAL A 26 3.68 -1.00 8.55
CA VAL A 26 3.93 -1.09 7.09
C VAL A 26 3.97 0.29 6.39
N PHE A 27 4.63 0.38 5.22
CA PHE A 27 4.51 1.53 4.32
C PHE A 27 3.21 1.37 3.51
N ASP A 28 2.15 2.01 3.98
CA ASP A 28 0.86 2.07 3.30
C ASP A 28 0.74 3.36 2.48
N THR A 29 0.29 3.21 1.23
CA THR A 29 0.10 4.32 0.31
C THR A 29 -1.33 4.36 -0.26
N GLY A 30 -2.17 3.40 0.14
CA GLY A 30 -3.61 3.44 -0.05
C GLY A 30 -4.34 4.18 1.08
N SER A 31 -3.68 4.50 2.19
CA SER A 31 -4.26 5.28 3.28
C SER A 31 -3.52 6.59 3.59
N ASP A 32 -4.25 7.52 4.21
CA ASP A 32 -3.80 8.83 4.69
C ASP A 32 -3.41 8.82 6.17
N LEU A 33 -3.54 7.66 6.85
CA LEU A 33 -3.46 7.55 8.29
C LEU A 33 -2.46 6.48 8.75
N SER A 34 -1.35 6.94 9.33
CA SER A 34 -0.35 6.06 9.94
C SER A 34 -0.67 5.80 11.42
N TRP A 35 -0.67 4.53 11.84
CA TRP A 35 -1.04 4.13 13.20
C TRP A 35 -0.16 3.00 13.77
N VAL A 36 -0.15 2.90 15.10
CA VAL A 36 0.54 1.85 15.87
C VAL A 36 -0.34 1.37 17.03
N GLN A 37 -0.17 0.12 17.47
CA GLN A 37 -0.86 -0.42 18.65
C GLN A 37 -0.19 0.04 19.95
N CYS A 38 -0.98 0.52 20.92
CA CYS A 38 -0.46 1.15 22.14
C CYS A 38 -0.78 0.38 23.41
N SER A 39 0.05 0.57 24.45
CA SER A 39 -0.14 0.01 25.78
C SER A 39 -0.86 1.04 26.67
N PRO A 40 -1.85 0.64 27.48
CA PRO A 40 -2.47 -0.68 27.52
C PRO A 40 -3.43 -0.90 26.33
N CYS A 41 -3.37 -2.08 25.71
CA CYS A 41 -4.34 -2.46 24.68
C CYS A 41 -5.38 -3.44 25.22
N LYS A 42 -6.65 -3.23 24.85
CA LYS A 42 -7.77 -4.14 25.17
C LYS A 42 -8.09 -5.12 24.05
N THR A 43 -8.07 -4.65 22.80
CA THR A 43 -8.35 -5.46 21.61
C THR A 43 -7.28 -5.14 20.56
N CYS A 44 -6.23 -5.94 20.53
CA CYS A 44 -5.10 -5.82 19.61
C CYS A 44 -4.92 -7.10 18.80
N TYR A 45 -4.38 -7.00 17.59
CA TYR A 45 -3.86 -8.17 16.88
C TYR A 45 -2.48 -8.55 17.44
N PRO A 46 -2.09 -9.84 17.40
CA PRO A 46 -0.76 -10.26 17.83
C PRO A 46 0.34 -9.60 16.98
N GLN A 47 1.31 -8.96 17.62
CA GLN A 47 2.48 -8.38 16.98
C GLN A 47 3.76 -8.74 17.75
N ASP A 48 4.87 -8.90 17.03
CA ASP A 48 6.18 -9.23 17.63
C ASP A 48 6.85 -8.02 18.30
N ALA A 49 6.59 -6.81 17.78
CA ALA A 49 7.06 -5.58 18.39
C ALA A 49 6.34 -5.31 19.73
N PRO A 50 7.01 -4.72 20.73
CA PRO A 50 6.32 -4.23 21.92
C PRO A 50 5.27 -3.18 21.52
N LEU A 51 4.19 -3.04 22.29
CA LEU A 51 3.23 -1.96 22.10
C LEU A 51 3.87 -0.58 22.35
N PHE A 52 3.30 0.49 21.81
CA PHE A 52 3.73 1.86 22.11
C PHE A 52 3.16 2.30 23.46
N ASP A 53 4.01 2.60 24.45
CA ASP A 53 3.56 3.15 25.74
C ASP A 53 3.69 4.68 25.69
N PRO A 54 2.58 5.44 25.60
CA PRO A 54 2.63 6.90 25.51
C PRO A 54 3.23 7.54 26.76
N THR A 55 3.17 6.87 27.92
CA THR A 55 3.68 7.40 29.18
C THR A 55 5.21 7.41 29.25
N GLN A 56 5.87 6.62 28.41
CA GLN A 56 7.33 6.57 28.30
C GLN A 56 7.88 7.64 27.34
N SER A 57 7.05 8.19 26.46
CA SER A 57 7.47 9.18 25.48
C SER A 57 7.38 10.60 26.03
N SER A 58 8.52 11.26 26.19
CA SER A 58 8.58 12.68 26.57
C SER A 58 8.12 13.64 25.48
N THR A 59 7.84 13.15 24.26
CA THR A 59 7.40 13.94 23.11
C THR A 59 5.98 13.60 22.63
N TYR A 60 5.32 12.62 23.26
CA TYR A 60 3.94 12.28 22.98
C TYR A 60 2.97 13.34 23.50
N VAL A 61 1.98 13.71 22.69
CA VAL A 61 0.88 14.61 23.04
C VAL A 61 -0.41 14.10 22.41
N ASP A 62 -1.48 13.96 23.20
CA ASP A 62 -2.82 13.68 22.67
C ASP A 62 -3.29 14.81 21.75
N VAL A 63 -3.90 14.47 20.62
CA VAL A 63 -4.40 15.48 19.68
C VAL A 63 -5.80 15.94 20.09
N ALA A 64 -5.97 17.26 20.26
CA ALA A 64 -7.24 17.87 20.63
C ALA A 64 -8.30 17.77 19.50
N CYS A 65 -9.57 17.64 19.90
CA CYS A 65 -10.75 17.51 19.06
C CYS A 65 -10.94 18.68 18.07
N ASP A 66 -10.59 19.89 18.48
CA ASP A 66 -10.67 21.13 17.71
C ASP A 66 -9.40 21.43 16.89
N SER A 67 -8.38 20.59 16.99
CA SER A 67 -7.14 20.76 16.22
C SER A 67 -7.37 20.55 14.73
N GLN A 68 -6.56 21.23 13.90
CA GLN A 68 -6.57 21.06 12.44
C GLN A 68 -6.37 19.58 12.02
N ALA A 69 -5.53 18.84 12.75
CA ALA A 69 -5.29 17.42 12.50
C ALA A 69 -6.57 16.58 12.68
N CYS A 70 -7.36 16.83 13.74
CA CYS A 70 -8.63 16.14 13.95
C CYS A 70 -9.70 16.57 12.93
N THR A 71 -9.74 17.86 12.56
CA THR A 71 -10.78 18.39 11.67
C THR A 71 -10.66 17.97 10.20
N LEU A 72 -9.53 17.39 9.79
CA LEU A 72 -9.35 16.80 8.46
C LEU A 72 -9.87 15.37 8.32
N ILE A 73 -9.98 14.63 9.43
CA ILE A 73 -10.62 13.31 9.40
C ILE A 73 -12.10 13.51 9.06
N PRO A 74 -12.71 12.76 8.12
CA PRO A 74 -14.11 12.92 7.76
C PRO A 74 -15.04 12.87 8.98
N GLN A 75 -16.14 13.63 8.97
CA GLN A 75 -17.03 13.74 10.14
C GLN A 75 -17.64 12.40 10.59
N ASN A 76 -17.84 11.46 9.65
CA ASN A 76 -18.31 10.10 9.90
C ASN A 76 -17.19 9.13 10.33
N GLN A 77 -15.96 9.61 10.44
CA GLN A 77 -14.74 8.85 10.78
C GLN A 77 -14.00 9.47 11.99
N ARG A 78 -14.59 10.46 12.65
CA ARG A 78 -14.05 11.06 13.89
C ARG A 78 -15.10 11.18 14.96
N ASP A 79 -14.65 11.08 16.20
CA ASP A 79 -15.44 11.37 17.41
C ASP A 79 -14.53 12.05 18.45
N CYS A 80 -15.06 12.49 19.58
CA CYS A 80 -14.28 13.14 20.62
C CYS A 80 -14.68 12.67 22.02
N THR A 81 -13.68 12.33 22.83
CA THR A 81 -13.89 12.01 24.25
C THR A 81 -14.41 13.22 25.03
N ASN A 82 -15.01 12.96 26.21
CA ASN A 82 -15.37 14.01 27.18
C ASN A 82 -14.19 14.94 27.55
N SER A 83 -12.95 14.44 27.48
CA SER A 83 -11.71 15.19 27.71
C SER A 83 -11.21 15.95 26.48
N ARG A 84 -12.03 16.08 25.42
CA ARG A 84 -11.70 16.71 24.13
C ARG A 84 -10.50 16.10 23.40
N GLN A 85 -10.12 14.85 23.70
CA GLN A 85 -9.16 14.09 22.89
C GLN A 85 -9.88 13.56 21.64
N CYS A 86 -9.26 13.73 20.47
CA CYS A 86 -9.78 13.26 19.18
C CYS A 86 -9.73 11.73 19.08
N ILE A 87 -10.80 11.13 18.59
CA ILE A 87 -10.91 9.71 18.23
C ILE A 87 -11.02 9.62 16.71
N TYR A 88 -10.32 8.67 16.11
CA TYR A 88 -10.44 8.32 14.70
C TYR A 88 -11.09 6.93 14.53
N LEU A 89 -11.74 6.73 13.39
CA LEU A 89 -12.20 5.45 12.86
C LEU A 89 -11.75 5.38 11.41
N HIS A 90 -10.93 4.40 11.06
CA HIS A 90 -10.46 4.18 9.69
C HIS A 90 -10.79 2.75 9.25
N GLN A 91 -11.35 2.61 8.05
CA GLN A 91 -11.86 1.37 7.51
C GLN A 91 -11.04 0.92 6.29
N TYR A 92 -10.43 -0.26 6.41
CA TYR A 92 -9.67 -0.92 5.35
C TYR A 92 -10.57 -1.96 4.65
N GLY A 93 -11.08 -1.61 3.47
CA GLY A 93 -11.97 -2.46 2.69
C GLY A 93 -13.28 -2.79 3.41
N ALA A 94 -13.80 -4.01 3.23
CA ALA A 94 -15.12 -4.39 3.73
C ALA A 94 -15.12 -5.01 5.15
N SER A 95 -13.97 -5.36 5.72
CA SER A 95 -13.91 -6.23 6.92
C SER A 95 -12.86 -5.86 7.97
N SER A 96 -12.02 -4.86 7.73
CA SER A 96 -11.01 -4.40 8.69
C SER A 96 -11.28 -2.94 9.07
N ILE A 97 -11.31 -2.66 10.37
CA ILE A 97 -11.52 -1.32 10.92
C ILE A 97 -10.55 -1.14 12.08
N THR A 98 -9.89 0.01 12.15
CA THR A 98 -9.15 0.47 13.32
C THR A 98 -9.85 1.69 13.92
N ILE A 99 -9.95 1.72 15.24
CA ILE A 99 -10.52 2.83 16.02
C ILE A 99 -9.53 3.14 17.13
N GLY A 100 -9.25 4.41 17.38
CA GLY A 100 -8.28 4.82 18.40
C GLY A 100 -8.25 6.31 18.66
N LYS A 101 -7.37 6.75 19.57
CA LYS A 101 -7.07 8.18 19.75
C LYS A 101 -6.14 8.69 18.65
N LEU A 102 -6.26 9.98 18.32
CA LEU A 102 -5.28 10.68 17.52
C LEU A 102 -4.20 11.26 18.45
N GLY A 103 -2.92 11.10 18.09
CA GLY A 103 -1.79 11.39 18.98
C GLY A 103 -0.56 11.79 18.20
N SER A 104 0.24 12.72 18.72
CA SER A 104 1.42 13.27 18.02
C SER A 104 2.68 12.93 18.80
N ASP A 105 3.72 12.46 18.11
CA ASP A 105 5.03 12.18 18.73
C ASP A 105 6.19 12.47 17.74
N THR A 106 7.43 12.50 18.24
CA THR A 106 8.66 12.66 17.46
C THR A 106 9.20 11.32 17.00
N ILE A 107 9.56 11.23 15.71
CA ILE A 107 10.11 10.02 15.12
C ILE A 107 11.34 10.32 14.24
N SER A 108 12.31 9.40 14.28
CA SER A 108 13.53 9.44 13.50
C SER A 108 13.73 8.16 12.68
N PHE A 109 14.26 8.32 11.47
CA PHE A 109 14.72 7.23 10.60
C PHE A 109 16.23 7.00 10.81
N GLY A 110 16.68 5.74 10.68
CA GLY A 110 18.10 5.40 10.75
C GLY A 110 18.92 5.97 9.58
N SER A 111 20.17 6.36 9.83
CA SER A 111 21.11 6.80 8.79
C SER A 111 21.77 5.59 8.10
N THR A 112 21.90 5.64 6.78
CA THR A 112 22.87 4.82 6.04
C THR A 112 24.13 5.64 5.75
N SER A 113 25.26 4.97 5.57
CA SER A 113 26.63 5.49 5.70
C SER A 113 27.09 6.60 4.73
N MET A 114 26.18 7.28 4.03
CA MET A 114 26.46 8.42 3.14
C MET A 114 25.40 9.55 3.22
N GLY A 115 24.59 9.65 4.28
CA GLY A 115 23.58 10.71 4.39
C GLY A 115 23.03 10.99 5.79
N GLN A 116 22.64 12.25 6.03
CA GLN A 116 22.01 12.70 7.28
C GLN A 116 20.68 11.95 7.52
N GLY A 117 20.46 11.48 8.75
CA GLY A 117 19.18 10.88 9.14
C GLY A 117 18.07 11.92 9.14
N ALA A 118 16.91 11.57 8.60
CA ALA A 118 15.73 12.43 8.61
C ALA A 118 14.96 12.25 9.94
N THR A 119 14.77 13.36 10.66
CA THR A 119 13.89 13.43 11.82
C THR A 119 12.67 14.24 11.45
N PHE A 120 11.50 13.66 11.62
CA PHE A 120 10.23 14.32 11.34
C PHE A 120 9.49 14.50 12.67
N PRO A 121 9.47 15.73 13.24
CA PRO A 121 8.63 16.00 14.39
C PRO A 121 7.16 15.85 13.97
N LYS A 122 6.36 15.11 14.76
CA LYS A 122 4.94 14.82 14.50
C LYS A 122 4.74 13.89 13.28
N SER A 123 5.22 12.64 13.32
CA SER A 123 5.12 11.68 12.20
C SER A 123 5.16 10.21 12.65
N VAL A 124 4.53 9.27 11.91
CA VAL A 124 4.38 7.82 12.25
C VAL A 124 4.39 6.90 11.00
N PHE A 125 4.93 5.65 11.11
CA PHE A 125 4.99 4.57 10.07
C PHE A 125 5.61 3.24 10.66
N GLY A 126 5.97 2.20 9.86
CA GLY A 126 6.82 1.05 10.29
C GLY A 126 7.11 -0.19 9.38
N VAL A 127 7.67 -1.29 9.96
CA VAL A 127 8.22 -2.55 9.36
C VAL A 127 7.48 -3.92 9.61
N VAL A 128 7.71 -4.94 8.77
CA VAL A 128 7.80 -6.40 9.08
C VAL A 128 9.01 -6.96 8.29
N SER A 129 9.72 -7.98 8.78
CA SER A 129 11.01 -8.42 8.22
C SER A 129 10.91 -9.20 6.89
N SER A 130 11.65 -8.76 5.86
CA SER A 130 11.94 -9.56 4.65
C SER A 130 13.45 -9.68 4.39
N THR A 131 13.87 -10.67 3.60
CA THR A 131 15.29 -10.97 3.30
C THR A 131 15.86 -10.17 2.12
N SER A 132 15.14 -9.15 1.63
CA SER A 132 15.51 -8.34 0.46
C SER A 132 15.20 -6.86 0.71
N THR A 133 16.21 -5.99 0.70
CA THR A 133 16.05 -4.58 1.08
C THR A 133 15.75 -3.67 -0.12
N GLY A 134 14.56 -3.06 -0.14
CA GLY A 134 14.28 -1.87 -0.96
C GLY A 134 14.93 -0.60 -0.38
N LYS A 135 14.75 0.55 -1.04
CA LYS A 135 15.20 1.87 -0.54
C LYS A 135 14.12 2.92 -0.77
N LEU A 136 13.52 3.43 0.31
CA LEU A 136 12.77 4.67 0.26
C LEU A 136 13.75 5.86 0.31
N LYS A 137 13.37 6.99 -0.33
CA LYS A 137 14.14 8.22 -0.35
C LYS A 137 13.19 9.41 -0.23
N PHE A 138 13.51 10.33 0.66
CA PHE A 138 12.77 11.57 0.86
C PHE A 138 13.52 12.77 0.29
N GLY A 139 12.77 13.78 -0.16
CA GLY A 139 13.32 15.06 -0.64
C GLY A 139 13.83 15.06 -2.08
N ASN A 140 14.30 16.23 -2.52
CA ASN A 140 14.74 16.48 -3.90
C ASN A 140 16.17 15.95 -4.14
N HIS A 141 16.33 14.63 -4.15
CA HIS A 141 17.56 14.02 -4.66
C HIS A 141 17.52 13.94 -6.20
N PRO A 142 18.56 14.41 -6.93
CA PRO A 142 18.66 14.15 -8.35
C PRO A 142 18.76 12.64 -8.56
N THR A 143 17.77 12.08 -9.25
CA THR A 143 17.74 10.67 -9.59
C THR A 143 18.87 10.36 -10.56
N GLN A 144 19.86 9.57 -10.13
CA GLN A 144 20.89 9.01 -11.03
C GLN A 144 20.33 7.91 -11.95
N ALA A 145 19.00 7.77 -12.03
CA ALA A 145 18.36 6.99 -13.08
C ALA A 145 18.57 7.75 -14.40
N ALA A 146 19.34 7.15 -15.30
CA ALA A 146 19.58 7.71 -16.62
C ALA A 146 18.25 8.05 -17.33
N THR A 147 18.26 9.07 -18.20
CA THR A 147 17.09 9.62 -18.89
C THR A 147 16.35 8.68 -19.84
N ASN A 148 16.71 7.39 -19.86
CA ASN A 148 16.12 6.35 -20.69
C ASN A 148 15.23 5.43 -19.84
N GLY A 149 13.93 5.39 -20.14
CA GLY A 149 12.98 4.44 -19.52
C GLY A 149 12.14 4.99 -18.36
N VAL A 150 12.32 6.24 -17.94
CA VAL A 150 11.40 6.89 -16.98
C VAL A 150 10.16 7.39 -17.72
N VAL A 151 8.98 7.02 -17.23
CA VAL A 151 7.67 7.51 -17.71
C VAL A 151 6.96 8.32 -16.62
N SER A 152 5.93 9.09 -16.97
CA SER A 152 5.21 9.93 -16.00
C SER A 152 3.73 10.02 -16.34
N THR A 153 2.88 9.83 -15.34
CA THR A 153 1.41 9.87 -15.45
C THR A 153 0.84 10.80 -14.37
N PRO A 154 -0.21 11.60 -14.67
CA PRO A 154 -0.77 12.51 -13.69
C PRO A 154 -1.57 11.77 -12.61
N PHE A 155 -1.48 12.27 -11.37
CA PHE A 155 -2.43 11.88 -10.34
C PHE A 155 -3.81 12.48 -10.64
N MET A 156 -4.84 11.64 -10.62
CA MET A 156 -6.22 12.06 -10.75
C MET A 156 -6.72 12.60 -9.42
N ILE A 157 -7.50 13.68 -9.47
CA ILE A 157 -8.17 14.26 -8.29
C ILE A 157 -9.62 13.82 -8.33
N ASN A 158 -10.02 13.00 -7.36
CA ASN A 158 -11.40 12.54 -7.21
C ASN A 158 -11.97 13.08 -5.88
N PRO A 159 -12.97 13.97 -5.89
CA PRO A 159 -13.57 14.53 -4.67
C PRO A 159 -14.18 13.48 -3.73
N PHE A 160 -14.57 12.31 -4.25
CA PHE A 160 -15.15 11.22 -3.46
C PHE A 160 -14.10 10.26 -2.88
N LEU A 161 -12.85 10.35 -3.35
CA LEU A 161 -11.71 9.52 -2.94
C LEU A 161 -10.45 10.41 -2.70
N PRO A 162 -10.54 11.44 -1.84
CA PRO A 162 -9.53 12.50 -1.77
C PRO A 162 -8.18 12.06 -1.17
N SER A 163 -8.19 11.02 -0.34
CA SER A 163 -7.00 10.45 0.32
C SER A 163 -6.17 9.53 -0.58
N PHE A 164 -6.73 9.04 -1.69
CA PHE A 164 -6.09 8.01 -2.52
C PHE A 164 -5.19 8.59 -3.62
N TYR A 165 -4.06 7.93 -3.88
CA TYR A 165 -3.26 8.16 -5.08
C TYR A 165 -3.89 7.46 -6.28
N LEU A 166 -4.84 8.13 -6.92
CA LEU A 166 -5.50 7.63 -8.13
C LEU A 166 -4.69 7.92 -9.39
N LEU A 167 -4.60 6.93 -10.27
CA LEU A 167 -4.09 7.02 -11.63
C LEU A 167 -5.20 6.69 -12.62
N ASN A 168 -5.02 7.06 -13.88
CA ASN A 168 -5.95 6.74 -14.96
C ASN A 168 -5.37 5.63 -15.85
N LEU A 169 -5.87 4.41 -15.70
CA LEU A 169 -5.53 3.26 -16.55
C LEU A 169 -6.50 3.20 -17.73
N GLU A 170 -5.97 3.41 -18.94
CA GLU A 170 -6.72 3.43 -20.21
C GLU A 170 -6.87 2.02 -20.80
N GLY A 171 -5.91 1.13 -20.54
CA GLY A 171 -5.97 -0.26 -20.96
C GLY A 171 -4.78 -1.11 -20.54
N ILE A 172 -4.85 -2.40 -20.86
CA ILE A 172 -3.85 -3.42 -20.57
C ILE A 172 -3.54 -4.17 -21.86
N SER A 173 -2.27 -4.21 -22.28
CA SER A 173 -1.85 -5.02 -23.42
C SER A 173 -1.18 -6.31 -22.96
N ILE A 174 -1.56 -7.42 -23.61
CA ILE A 174 -1.03 -8.77 -23.42
C ILE A 174 -0.61 -9.25 -24.82
N GLY A 175 0.67 -9.08 -25.15
CA GLY A 175 1.19 -9.29 -26.49
C GLY A 175 0.56 -8.32 -27.48
N GLN A 176 -0.21 -8.84 -28.45
CA GLN A 176 -0.93 -8.04 -29.44
C GLN A 176 -2.38 -7.71 -29.04
N LYS A 177 -2.91 -8.33 -27.97
CA LYS A 177 -4.26 -8.00 -27.47
C LYS A 177 -4.20 -6.80 -26.55
N LYS A 178 -5.16 -5.88 -26.70
CA LYS A 178 -5.36 -4.74 -25.79
C LYS A 178 -6.78 -4.76 -25.24
N VAL A 179 -6.89 -4.86 -23.92
CA VAL A 179 -8.13 -4.65 -23.16
C VAL A 179 -8.22 -3.17 -22.84
N LEU A 180 -9.33 -2.52 -23.18
CA LEU A 180 -9.58 -1.13 -22.83
C LEU A 180 -10.43 -1.08 -21.56
N THR A 181 -10.09 -0.19 -20.63
CA THR A 181 -10.89 -0.05 -19.39
C THR A 181 -12.21 0.68 -19.64
N GLY A 182 -12.27 1.56 -20.63
CA GLY A 182 -13.41 2.43 -20.92
C GLY A 182 -13.71 3.46 -19.81
N GLN A 183 -12.82 3.60 -18.83
CA GLN A 183 -13.01 4.42 -17.63
C GLN A 183 -12.06 5.62 -17.63
N THR A 184 -12.50 6.72 -17.05
CA THR A 184 -11.74 7.96 -16.90
C THR A 184 -11.90 8.55 -15.50
N GLY A 185 -11.06 9.52 -15.12
CA GLY A 185 -11.21 10.27 -13.86
C GLY A 185 -10.54 9.64 -12.64
N GLY A 186 -9.70 8.61 -12.82
CA GLY A 186 -9.02 7.92 -11.73
C GLY A 186 -9.72 6.63 -11.34
N ASN A 187 -9.38 5.55 -12.03
CA ASN A 187 -10.02 4.25 -11.95
C ASN A 187 -9.15 3.14 -11.30
N ILE A 188 -7.91 3.48 -10.94
CA ILE A 188 -7.00 2.58 -10.24
C ILE A 188 -6.21 3.34 -9.16
N ILE A 189 -6.12 2.77 -7.97
CA ILE A 189 -5.26 3.26 -6.88
C ILE A 189 -3.85 2.68 -7.09
N ILE A 190 -2.78 3.45 -6.91
CA ILE A 190 -1.42 2.89 -6.75
C ILE A 190 -1.12 2.66 -5.27
N ASP A 191 -0.99 1.38 -4.88
CA ASP A 191 -0.95 0.97 -3.48
C ASP A 191 0.16 -0.07 -3.23
N SER A 192 0.76 -0.01 -2.05
CA SER A 192 1.87 -0.86 -1.61
C SER A 192 1.46 -1.95 -0.61
N VAL A 193 0.20 -1.99 -0.19
CA VAL A 193 -0.28 -2.89 0.89
C VAL A 193 -1.27 -3.99 0.47
N PRO A 194 -2.03 -3.93 -0.64
CA PRO A 194 -2.43 -5.15 -1.32
C PRO A 194 -1.20 -5.69 -2.08
N ILE A 195 -0.82 -6.92 -1.77
CA ILE A 195 0.31 -7.59 -2.45
C ILE A 195 -0.01 -7.77 -3.93
N LEU A 196 -1.23 -8.17 -4.26
CA LEU A 196 -1.68 -8.47 -5.62
C LEU A 196 -2.30 -7.22 -6.28
N THR A 197 -2.27 -7.19 -7.61
CA THR A 197 -3.03 -6.21 -8.39
C THR A 197 -4.50 -6.64 -8.44
N HIS A 198 -5.40 -5.75 -8.06
CA HIS A 198 -6.83 -5.96 -8.14
C HIS A 198 -7.40 -5.21 -9.35
N LEU A 199 -8.22 -5.87 -10.17
CA LEU A 199 -8.96 -5.22 -11.26
C LEU A 199 -10.47 -5.29 -11.00
N GLU A 200 -11.17 -4.19 -11.27
CA GLU A 200 -12.63 -4.17 -11.25
C GLU A 200 -13.19 -5.29 -12.13
N GLN A 201 -14.26 -5.94 -11.65
CA GLN A 201 -14.82 -7.18 -12.17
C GLN A 201 -14.93 -7.25 -13.71
N ARG A 202 -15.37 -6.19 -14.39
CA ARG A 202 -15.50 -6.16 -15.86
C ARG A 202 -14.14 -6.16 -16.55
N ILE A 203 -13.24 -5.27 -16.13
CA ILE A 203 -11.86 -5.20 -16.64
C ILE A 203 -11.16 -6.55 -16.42
N TYR A 204 -11.37 -7.17 -15.25
CA TYR A 204 -10.79 -8.47 -14.92
C TYR A 204 -11.30 -9.59 -15.84
N ALA A 205 -12.59 -9.62 -16.19
CA ALA A 205 -13.14 -10.63 -17.08
C ALA A 205 -12.54 -10.56 -18.50
N ASP A 206 -12.46 -9.36 -19.08
CA ASP A 206 -11.86 -9.14 -20.40
C ASP A 206 -10.35 -9.40 -20.40
N PHE A 207 -9.68 -9.06 -19.30
CA PHE A 207 -8.29 -9.38 -19.02
C PHE A 207 -8.04 -10.89 -19.00
N MET A 208 -8.79 -11.64 -18.18
CA MET A 208 -8.62 -13.10 -18.06
C MET A 208 -8.98 -13.85 -19.34
N SER A 209 -9.97 -13.36 -20.09
CA SER A 209 -10.27 -13.85 -21.44
C SER A 209 -9.05 -13.70 -22.38
N SER A 210 -8.44 -12.52 -22.38
CA SER A 210 -7.24 -12.24 -23.18
C SER A 210 -6.02 -13.05 -22.74
N VAL A 211 -5.83 -13.26 -21.43
CA VAL A 211 -4.78 -14.15 -20.89
C VAL A 211 -4.94 -15.57 -21.41
N LYS A 212 -6.12 -16.18 -21.25
CA LYS A 212 -6.36 -17.58 -21.65
C LYS A 212 -6.09 -17.80 -23.15
N GLU A 213 -6.48 -16.86 -24.00
CA GLU A 213 -6.26 -16.95 -25.44
C GLU A 213 -4.79 -16.72 -25.89
N VAL A 214 -4.06 -15.81 -25.23
CA VAL A 214 -2.67 -15.50 -25.62
C VAL A 214 -1.68 -16.53 -25.09
N PHE A 215 -1.83 -16.98 -23.84
CA PHE A 215 -0.86 -17.89 -23.22
C PHE A 215 -0.99 -19.33 -23.70
N LYS A 216 -2.20 -19.78 -24.09
CA LYS A 216 -2.46 -21.12 -24.67
C LYS A 216 -1.89 -22.29 -23.88
N VAL A 217 -1.86 -22.16 -22.55
CA VAL A 217 -1.51 -23.22 -21.60
C VAL A 217 -2.74 -23.58 -20.78
N GLU A 218 -2.82 -24.84 -20.38
CA GLU A 218 -3.85 -25.31 -19.45
C GLU A 218 -3.59 -24.72 -18.06
N ALA A 219 -4.64 -24.18 -17.44
CA ALA A 219 -4.57 -23.70 -16.06
C ALA A 219 -4.62 -24.90 -15.09
N ALA A 220 -3.86 -24.83 -14.01
CA ALA A 220 -3.84 -25.88 -12.99
C ALA A 220 -5.20 -25.98 -12.26
N GLU A 221 -5.82 -27.16 -12.26
CA GLU A 221 -7.10 -27.41 -11.57
C GLU A 221 -6.99 -27.31 -10.05
N ASP A 222 -5.80 -27.56 -9.50
CA ASP A 222 -5.47 -27.49 -8.07
C ASP A 222 -4.93 -26.11 -7.62
N ALA A 223 -5.28 -25.06 -8.37
CA ALA A 223 -4.94 -23.67 -8.03
C ALA A 223 -5.55 -23.25 -6.67
N PRO A 224 -4.81 -22.51 -5.83
CA PRO A 224 -5.36 -21.90 -4.62
C PRO A 224 -6.49 -20.93 -4.96
N THR A 225 -7.59 -20.95 -4.20
CA THR A 225 -8.86 -20.25 -4.51
C THR A 225 -8.78 -18.74 -4.75
N GLN A 226 -7.68 -18.07 -4.37
CA GLN A 226 -7.45 -16.65 -4.65
C GLN A 226 -6.88 -16.36 -6.06
N PHE A 227 -6.46 -17.37 -6.82
CA PHE A 227 -5.83 -17.21 -8.14
C PHE A 227 -6.65 -17.94 -9.21
N GLU A 228 -7.13 -17.22 -10.23
CA GLU A 228 -7.87 -17.85 -11.35
C GLU A 228 -6.93 -18.56 -12.36
N PHE A 229 -5.67 -18.14 -12.45
CA PHE A 229 -4.74 -18.65 -13.44
C PHE A 229 -3.39 -19.00 -12.82
N CYS A 230 -3.14 -20.30 -12.70
CA CYS A 230 -1.88 -20.89 -12.30
C CYS A 230 -1.40 -21.88 -13.34
N VAL A 231 -0.08 -22.02 -13.49
CA VAL A 231 0.57 -22.94 -14.44
C VAL A 231 1.53 -23.83 -13.68
N ARG A 232 1.35 -25.15 -13.82
CA ARG A 232 2.22 -26.19 -13.27
C ARG A 232 3.27 -26.57 -14.33
N ASN A 233 4.52 -26.77 -13.94
CA ASN A 233 5.66 -26.93 -14.88
C ASN A 233 5.78 -25.79 -15.93
N PRO A 234 5.98 -24.51 -15.51
CA PRO A 234 5.99 -23.37 -16.43
C PRO A 234 7.18 -23.32 -17.41
N SER A 235 8.01 -24.37 -17.52
CA SER A 235 9.22 -24.42 -18.35
C SER A 235 9.00 -24.12 -19.84
N ASN A 236 7.79 -24.37 -20.36
CA ASN A 236 7.40 -24.10 -21.75
C ASN A 236 6.61 -22.78 -21.93
N MET A 237 6.35 -22.05 -20.84
CA MET A 237 5.48 -20.88 -20.83
C MET A 237 6.19 -19.67 -21.45
N LYS A 238 5.80 -19.30 -22.67
CA LYS A 238 6.29 -18.08 -23.33
C LYS A 238 5.48 -16.88 -22.87
N LEU A 239 6.14 -15.98 -22.14
CA LEU A 239 5.52 -14.77 -21.60
C LEU A 239 5.50 -13.68 -22.70
N PRO A 240 4.32 -13.18 -23.10
CA PRO A 240 4.23 -12.06 -24.03
C PRO A 240 4.64 -10.75 -23.33
N PRO A 241 4.98 -9.68 -24.09
CA PRO A 241 5.06 -8.34 -23.52
C PRO A 241 3.76 -7.96 -22.83
N PHE A 242 3.86 -7.42 -21.62
CA PHE A 242 2.72 -6.97 -20.83
C PHE A 242 2.86 -5.48 -20.54
N VAL A 243 1.83 -4.68 -20.82
CA VAL A 243 1.89 -3.23 -20.66
C VAL A 243 0.62 -2.71 -19.99
N LEU A 244 0.78 -1.98 -18.89
CA LEU A 244 -0.27 -1.13 -18.34
C LEU A 244 -0.18 0.24 -19.02
N HIS A 245 -1.24 0.61 -19.75
CA HIS A 245 -1.35 1.91 -20.41
C HIS A 245 -2.05 2.89 -19.47
N PHE A 246 -1.26 3.72 -18.79
CA PHE A 246 -1.78 4.86 -18.04
C PHE A 246 -1.80 6.10 -18.92
N THR A 247 -2.64 7.08 -18.59
CA THR A 247 -2.64 8.38 -19.29
C THR A 247 -1.23 9.00 -19.25
N GLY A 248 -0.61 9.14 -20.43
CA GLY A 248 0.74 9.68 -20.61
C GLY A 248 1.90 8.71 -20.33
N ALA A 249 1.65 7.45 -19.92
CA ALA A 249 2.71 6.51 -19.55
C ALA A 249 2.38 5.05 -19.85
N ASP A 250 3.25 4.38 -20.60
CA ASP A 250 3.24 2.93 -20.78
C ASP A 250 4.19 2.30 -19.76
N VAL A 251 3.65 1.47 -18.86
CA VAL A 251 4.43 0.72 -17.85
C VAL A 251 4.50 -0.74 -18.28
N VAL A 252 5.66 -1.14 -18.79
CA VAL A 252 5.95 -2.51 -19.22
C VAL A 252 6.27 -3.36 -17.99
N LEU A 253 5.50 -4.41 -17.72
CA LEU A 253 5.70 -5.31 -16.58
C LEU A 253 6.58 -6.51 -16.95
N ASN A 254 7.52 -6.85 -16.08
CA ASN A 254 8.37 -8.03 -16.23
C ASN A 254 7.64 -9.31 -15.75
N PRO A 255 8.10 -10.51 -16.16
CA PRO A 255 7.61 -11.80 -15.64
C PRO A 255 7.41 -11.84 -14.11
N ASN A 256 8.39 -11.34 -13.37
CA ASN A 256 8.38 -11.34 -11.90
C ASN A 256 7.31 -10.41 -11.31
N ASN A 257 6.81 -9.43 -12.06
CA ASN A 257 5.72 -8.53 -11.63
C ASN A 257 4.32 -9.14 -11.84
N LEU A 258 4.23 -10.21 -12.62
CA LEU A 258 2.98 -10.82 -13.09
C LEU A 258 2.70 -12.18 -12.47
N PHE A 259 3.72 -12.86 -11.97
CA PHE A 259 3.62 -14.22 -11.45
C PHE A 259 4.33 -14.37 -10.10
N ILE A 260 3.74 -15.18 -9.23
CA ILE A 260 4.30 -15.61 -7.95
C ILE A 260 4.40 -17.13 -7.90
N VAL A 261 5.50 -17.66 -7.32
CA VAL A 261 5.65 -19.09 -7.03
C VAL A 261 4.85 -19.40 -5.75
N VAL A 262 3.84 -20.27 -5.86
CA VAL A 262 2.96 -20.62 -4.71
C VAL A 262 3.30 -21.97 -4.08
N ASP A 263 3.90 -22.86 -4.86
CA ASP A 263 4.37 -24.19 -4.47
C ASP A 263 5.58 -24.55 -5.35
N ASN A 264 6.35 -25.54 -4.94
CA ASN A 264 7.35 -26.15 -5.79
C ASN A 264 6.68 -26.61 -7.10
N ASN A 265 7.09 -26.00 -8.21
CA ASN A 265 6.61 -26.30 -9.57
C ASN A 265 5.23 -25.72 -9.96
N MET A 266 4.70 -24.71 -9.23
CA MET A 266 3.52 -23.94 -9.65
C MET A 266 3.74 -22.41 -9.55
N VAL A 267 3.40 -21.69 -10.63
CA VAL A 267 3.32 -20.22 -10.64
C VAL A 267 1.88 -19.76 -10.86
N CYS A 268 1.46 -18.71 -10.16
CA CYS A 268 0.13 -18.11 -10.26
C CYS A 268 0.20 -16.64 -10.65
N MET A 269 -0.76 -16.18 -11.45
CA MET A 269 -0.84 -14.79 -11.88
C MET A 269 -1.25 -13.88 -10.71
N THR A 270 -0.54 -12.77 -10.51
CA THR A 270 -0.73 -11.84 -9.39
C THR A 270 -1.77 -10.76 -9.66
N VAL A 271 -2.74 -11.06 -10.53
CA VAL A 271 -3.88 -10.20 -10.88
C VAL A 271 -5.17 -10.93 -10.51
N VAL A 272 -6.00 -10.28 -9.71
CA VAL A 272 -7.21 -10.86 -9.09
C VAL A 272 -8.41 -9.91 -9.22
N PRO A 273 -9.67 -10.38 -9.13
CA PRO A 273 -10.82 -9.51 -9.22
C PRO A 273 -11.03 -8.67 -7.96
N THR A 274 -11.80 -7.59 -8.10
CA THR A 274 -12.42 -6.87 -6.98
C THR A 274 -13.79 -6.32 -7.38
N THR A 275 -14.70 -6.23 -6.41
CA THR A 275 -15.99 -5.53 -6.54
C THR A 275 -15.88 -4.03 -6.27
N GLY A 276 -14.71 -3.55 -5.86
CA GLY A 276 -14.41 -2.14 -5.65
C GLY A 276 -13.66 -1.51 -6.82
N ILE A 277 -12.97 -0.40 -6.55
CA ILE A 277 -12.03 0.22 -7.49
C ILE A 277 -10.80 -0.68 -7.70
N SER A 278 -10.21 -0.63 -8.90
CA SER A 278 -8.96 -1.35 -9.19
C SER A 278 -7.81 -0.85 -8.31
N ILE A 279 -6.83 -1.71 -8.04
CA ILE A 279 -5.62 -1.36 -7.29
C ILE A 279 -4.40 -1.95 -7.98
N PHE A 280 -3.43 -1.11 -8.34
CA PHE A 280 -2.10 -1.51 -8.78
C PHE A 280 -1.27 -1.82 -7.54
N GLY A 281 -1.12 -3.12 -7.24
CA GLY A 281 -0.59 -3.62 -5.97
C GLY A 281 0.93 -3.74 -5.92
N ASN A 282 1.46 -4.13 -4.77
CA ASN A 282 2.89 -4.10 -4.47
C ASN A 282 3.72 -5.00 -5.40
N TRP A 283 3.27 -6.23 -5.67
CA TRP A 283 4.03 -7.21 -6.47
C TRP A 283 4.33 -6.71 -7.89
N ALA A 284 3.37 -5.96 -8.47
CA ALA A 284 3.53 -5.37 -9.79
C ALA A 284 4.42 -4.11 -9.81
N GLN A 285 4.79 -3.58 -8.64
CA GLN A 285 5.73 -2.46 -8.45
C GLN A 285 7.16 -2.91 -8.09
N VAL A 286 7.40 -4.20 -7.87
CA VAL A 286 8.75 -4.75 -7.60
C VAL A 286 9.71 -4.42 -8.76
N ASP A 287 10.97 -4.14 -8.42
CA ASP A 287 12.04 -3.70 -9.34
C ASP A 287 11.83 -2.34 -10.05
N PHE A 288 10.72 -1.62 -9.79
CA PHE A 288 10.53 -0.25 -10.25
C PHE A 288 11.00 0.78 -9.21
N GLN A 289 11.60 1.89 -9.69
CA GLN A 289 11.75 3.09 -8.88
C GLN A 289 10.53 4.00 -9.07
N VAL A 290 9.54 3.88 -8.18
CA VAL A 290 8.33 4.72 -8.20
C VAL A 290 8.61 6.05 -7.47
N GLU A 291 8.64 7.16 -8.22
CA GLU A 291 8.79 8.51 -7.65
C GLU A 291 7.43 9.23 -7.60
N ARG A 292 7.00 9.68 -6.42
CA ARG A 292 5.74 10.43 -6.24
C ARG A 292 6.00 11.91 -6.02
N LYS A 293 6.04 12.67 -7.10
CA LYS A 293 5.98 14.14 -7.08
C LYS A 293 4.52 14.57 -7.02
N LYS A 294 4.05 15.16 -5.92
CA LYS A 294 2.72 15.78 -5.86
C LYS A 294 2.79 17.20 -5.29
N LEU A 295 1.87 18.02 -5.81
CA LEU A 295 1.53 19.37 -5.37
C LEU A 295 1.55 19.50 -3.84
N LEU A 296 1.99 20.68 -3.36
CA LEU A 296 2.10 21.07 -1.95
C LEU A 296 0.72 21.17 -1.26
N LEU A 297 -0.01 20.06 -1.15
CA LEU A 297 -1.08 19.90 -0.20
C LEU A 297 -0.44 19.69 1.17
N LEU A 298 -0.63 20.68 2.04
CA LEU A 298 -0.38 20.60 3.47
C LEU A 298 -1.33 19.56 4.08
N LEU A 299 -1.05 18.28 3.87
CA LEU A 299 -1.54 17.20 4.71
C LEU A 299 -0.78 17.34 6.03
N PRO A 300 -1.43 17.76 7.14
CA PRO A 300 -0.83 17.60 8.46
C PRO A 300 -0.60 16.11 8.63
N ILE A 301 0.64 15.74 8.96
CA ILE A 301 1.00 14.37 9.25
C ILE A 301 0.38 14.03 10.63
N ALA A 302 -0.91 13.71 10.59
CA ALA A 302 -1.75 13.44 11.73
C ALA A 302 -1.64 11.95 12.06
N ALA A 303 -0.73 11.62 12.95
CA ALA A 303 -0.56 10.25 13.41
C ALA A 303 -1.74 9.78 14.28
N ALA A 304 -2.18 8.55 14.05
CA ALA A 304 -3.18 7.85 14.82
C ALA A 304 -2.50 6.90 15.82
N ILE A 305 -2.13 7.42 16.97
CA ILE A 305 -1.51 6.61 18.02
C ILE A 305 -2.65 5.96 18.83
N ASN A 306 -2.96 4.70 18.52
CA ASN A 306 -4.18 4.03 18.98
C ASN A 306 -4.17 3.74 20.49
N CYS A 307 -4.61 4.73 21.27
CA CYS A 307 -4.66 4.69 22.74
C CYS A 307 -6.06 4.54 23.35
N LEU A 308 -7.04 3.89 22.69
CA LEU A 308 -8.35 3.65 23.34
C LEU A 308 -9.02 2.31 23.05
N THR A 309 -9.84 1.93 24.02
CA THR A 309 -10.47 0.62 24.20
C THR A 309 -11.85 0.54 23.55
N LEU A 310 -12.14 -0.53 22.80
CA LEU A 310 -13.50 -0.84 22.37
C LEU A 310 -14.34 -1.48 23.50
N SER A 311 -15.59 -1.07 23.62
CA SER A 311 -16.68 -1.96 24.07
C SER A 311 -17.17 -2.80 22.89
N SER A 312 -17.73 -3.96 23.20
CA SER A 312 -18.44 -4.86 22.27
C SER A 312 -19.55 -4.17 21.49
#